data_AF-A0A496BF41-F1
#
_entry.id   AF-A0A496BF41-F1
#
_cell.length_a   1.000
_cell.length_b   1.000
_cell.length_c   1.000
_cell.angle_alpha   90.00
_cell.angle_beta   90.00
_cell.angle_gamma   90.00
#
_symmetry.space_group_name_H-M   'P 1'
#
loop_
_entity.id
_entity.type
_entity.pdbx_description
1 polymer ?
#
loop_
_entity_poly.entity_id
_entity_poly.type
_entity_poly.pdbx_seq_one_letter_code
_entity_poly.pdbx_strand_id
1 'polypeptide(L)'
;MHPTTKTNRFSLVADATLDSRLFLAQALAHGDTLDGIPREQADTLYQNIAAIAHKLITMKTRDLSDESALRTHIQTAFTLTSLGLEYGSKGDLDKAVRLLCKNRVVKFFQIGNTLTEKLLDRAQHLLDNGAILPPTSDEERMLGTNYTDMETESIQIYTQTELEFLKALLTYRTTIRTLQVTIREADFPRAFIHLAEVDTIDRQLACIENRCHYVHALPQENLFSLDPPLSIFPNPIEQLTLGLIVNLLLYRQIDFQLDADTRQDFHELAYIDGEIRPSLRQQLLDWVSQYLEQGHQPDAVRTYAVSYWDDCLRTEGQRISSE
;
A
#
# COMPACT_ATOMS: atom_id res chain seq x y z
N MET A 1 -31.74 -4.11 43.28
CA MET A 1 -30.49 -3.33 43.15
C MET A 1 -29.42 -4.26 42.62
N HIS A 2 -29.11 -4.18 41.32
CA HIS A 2 -27.95 -4.88 40.76
C HIS A 2 -26.69 -4.03 41.02
N PRO A 3 -25.59 -4.64 41.49
CA PRO A 3 -24.33 -3.92 41.62
C PRO A 3 -23.75 -3.71 40.21
N THR A 4 -23.64 -2.45 39.79
CA THR A 4 -22.85 -2.04 38.64
C THR A 4 -21.38 -2.23 39.00
N THR A 5 -20.80 -3.36 38.61
CA THR A 5 -19.36 -3.57 38.59
C THR A 5 -18.75 -2.57 37.61
N LYS A 6 -18.30 -1.43 38.12
CA LYS A 6 -17.40 -0.54 37.39
C LYS A 6 -16.13 -1.33 37.10
N THR A 7 -15.99 -1.84 35.88
CA THR A 7 -14.78 -2.50 35.40
C THR A 7 -13.58 -1.60 35.68
N ASN A 8 -12.66 -2.08 36.51
CA ASN A 8 -11.49 -1.30 36.91
C ASN A 8 -10.57 -1.17 35.69
N ARG A 9 -10.48 0.04 35.12
CA ARG A 9 -9.67 0.31 33.92
C ARG A 9 -8.19 -0.07 34.11
N PHE A 10 -7.71 -0.11 35.36
CA PHE A 10 -6.36 -0.56 35.68
C PHE A 10 -6.18 -2.08 35.58
N SER A 11 -7.21 -2.89 35.87
CA SER A 11 -7.10 -4.36 35.73
C SER A 11 -7.05 -4.77 34.26
N LEU A 12 -7.79 -4.10 33.39
CA LEU A 12 -7.76 -4.35 31.94
C LEU A 12 -6.45 -3.98 31.25
N VAL A 13 -5.69 -3.03 31.80
CA VAL A 13 -4.36 -2.65 31.30
C VAL A 13 -3.30 -3.62 31.81
N ALA A 14 -3.46 -4.12 33.04
CA ALA A 14 -2.61 -5.16 33.61
C ALA A 14 -2.84 -6.54 32.97
N ASP A 15 -4.09 -6.84 32.57
CA ASP A 15 -4.47 -8.07 31.85
C ASP A 15 -4.30 -7.96 30.32
N ALA A 16 -4.03 -6.76 29.79
CA ALA A 16 -3.64 -6.59 28.39
C ALA A 16 -2.22 -7.14 28.24
N THR A 17 -2.13 -8.43 27.94
CA THR A 17 -0.89 -9.07 27.53
C THR A 17 -0.33 -8.31 26.34
N LEU A 18 0.75 -7.52 26.55
CA LEU A 18 1.49 -6.99 25.41
C LEU A 18 1.91 -8.18 24.56
N ASP A 19 1.62 -8.11 23.27
CA ASP A 19 2.26 -9.02 22.33
C ASP A 19 3.78 -8.85 22.48
N SER A 20 4.43 -9.91 22.98
CA SER A 20 5.88 -9.98 23.22
C SER A 20 6.72 -9.68 21.97
N ARG A 21 6.10 -9.77 20.78
CA ARG A 21 6.74 -9.41 19.52
C ARG A 21 6.90 -7.91 19.35
N LEU A 22 6.06 -7.07 19.96
CA LEU A 22 6.16 -5.61 19.85
C LEU A 22 7.51 -5.11 20.37
N PHE A 23 8.13 -4.19 19.62
CA PHE A 23 9.41 -3.58 19.98
C PHE A 23 9.40 -2.91 21.36
N LEU A 24 8.27 -2.32 21.78
CA LEU A 24 8.11 -1.79 23.14
C LEU A 24 8.21 -2.89 24.21
N ALA A 25 7.60 -4.06 23.98
CA ALA A 25 7.66 -5.18 24.92
C ALA A 25 9.09 -5.72 25.03
N GLN A 26 9.79 -5.83 23.89
CA GLN A 26 11.19 -6.24 23.83
C GLN A 26 12.10 -5.23 24.55
N ALA A 27 11.87 -3.93 24.37
CA ALA A 27 12.64 -2.88 25.03
C ALA A 27 12.44 -2.89 26.56
N LEU A 28 11.22 -3.14 27.03
CA LEU A 28 10.93 -3.28 28.46
C LEU A 28 11.63 -4.51 29.06
N ALA A 29 11.49 -5.68 28.41
CA ALA A 29 12.15 -6.91 28.86
C ALA A 29 13.67 -6.77 28.88
N HIS A 30 14.26 -6.15 27.85
CA HIS A 30 15.70 -5.86 27.79
C HIS A 30 16.13 -4.91 28.91
N GLY A 31 15.34 -3.85 29.17
CA GLY A 31 15.56 -2.92 30.27
C GLY A 31 15.51 -3.61 31.64
N ASP A 32 14.57 -4.51 31.88
CA ASP A 32 14.46 -5.27 33.13
C ASP A 32 15.68 -6.17 33.35
N THR A 33 16.20 -6.84 32.31
CA THR A 33 17.40 -7.67 32.45
C THR A 33 18.67 -6.90 32.81
N LEU A 34 18.70 -5.59 32.52
CA LEU A 34 19.84 -4.71 32.75
C LEU A 34 19.64 -3.79 33.97
N ASP A 35 18.57 -3.97 34.76
CA ASP A 35 18.11 -3.02 35.79
C ASP A 35 18.01 -1.56 35.26
N GLY A 36 17.77 -1.42 33.96
CA GLY A 36 17.78 -0.16 33.23
C GLY A 36 16.46 0.62 33.30
N ILE A 37 15.38 -0.01 33.75
CA ILE A 37 14.05 0.62 33.90
C ILE A 37 13.53 0.38 35.32
N PRO A 38 13.43 1.41 36.17
CA PRO A 38 12.80 1.29 37.47
C PRO A 38 11.32 0.93 37.36
N ARG A 39 10.83 0.06 38.26
CA ARG A 39 9.44 -0.41 38.29
C ARG A 39 8.40 0.73 38.29
N GLU A 40 8.67 1.81 39.01
CA GLU A 40 7.79 3.00 39.03
C GLU A 40 7.65 3.66 37.64
N GLN A 41 8.73 3.66 36.84
CA GLN A 41 8.69 4.19 35.47
C GLN A 41 7.91 3.27 34.54
N ALA A 42 8.06 1.95 34.70
CA ALA A 42 7.26 0.97 33.98
C ALA A 42 5.76 1.17 34.28
N ASP A 43 5.39 1.28 35.57
CA ASP A 43 4.00 1.54 35.98
C ASP A 43 3.45 2.84 35.37
N THR A 44 4.26 3.91 35.37
CA THR A 44 3.91 5.19 34.74
C THR A 44 3.68 5.07 33.24
N LEU A 45 4.46 4.23 32.55
CA LEU A 45 4.29 3.94 31.12
C LEU A 45 2.94 3.27 30.85
N TYR A 46 2.59 2.23 31.62
CA TYR A 46 1.29 1.56 31.51
C TYR A 46 0.12 2.53 31.74
N GLN A 47 0.22 3.40 32.74
CA GLN A 47 -0.80 4.43 33.01
C GLN A 47 -0.96 5.41 31.85
N ASN A 48 0.15 5.86 31.25
CA ASN A 48 0.11 6.76 30.11
C ASN A 48 -0.57 6.12 28.89
N ILE A 49 -0.32 4.83 28.63
CA ILE A 49 -0.94 4.10 27.53
C ILE A 49 -2.44 3.92 27.77
N ALA A 50 -2.85 3.63 29.01
CA ALA A 50 -4.26 3.59 29.40
C ALA A 50 -4.96 4.94 29.18
N ALA A 51 -4.29 6.04 29.52
CA ALA A 51 -4.81 7.39 29.31
C ALA A 51 -4.96 7.73 27.81
N ILE A 52 -4.01 7.32 26.97
CA ILE A 52 -4.10 7.47 25.50
C ILE A 52 -5.30 6.67 24.96
N ALA A 53 -5.45 5.41 25.37
CA ALA A 53 -6.59 4.59 24.98
C ALA A 53 -7.92 5.23 25.40
N HIS A 54 -8.01 5.76 26.61
CA HIS A 54 -9.18 6.49 27.06
C HIS A 54 -9.47 7.72 26.19
N LYS A 55 -8.44 8.49 25.83
CA LYS A 55 -8.60 9.65 24.95
C LYS A 55 -9.13 9.24 23.56
N LEU A 56 -8.60 8.16 22.98
CA LEU A 56 -9.07 7.61 21.71
C LEU A 56 -10.56 7.25 21.75
N ILE A 57 -11.02 6.68 22.87
CA ILE A 57 -12.43 6.34 23.08
C ILE A 57 -13.28 7.62 23.17
N THR A 58 -12.86 8.60 23.98
CA THR A 58 -13.62 9.84 24.17
C THR A 58 -13.76 10.66 22.88
N MET A 59 -12.74 10.67 22.02
CA MET A 59 -12.81 11.34 20.72
C MET A 59 -13.82 10.69 19.74
N LYS A 60 -14.21 9.43 19.97
CA LYS A 60 -15.10 8.67 19.08
C LYS A 60 -16.54 8.54 19.59
N THR A 61 -16.92 9.27 20.65
CA THR A 61 -18.29 9.34 21.19
C THR A 61 -19.00 7.98 21.31
N ARG A 62 -18.39 7.01 21.99
CA ARG A 62 -19.01 5.69 22.23
C ARG A 62 -19.14 5.37 23.71
N ASP A 63 -20.23 4.69 24.06
CA ASP A 63 -20.45 4.12 25.38
C ASP A 63 -19.40 3.03 25.67
N LEU A 64 -18.86 3.09 26.89
CA LEU A 64 -17.78 2.22 27.38
C LEU A 64 -18.25 0.83 27.84
N SER A 65 -19.49 0.44 27.53
CA SER A 65 -20.09 -0.79 28.07
C SER A 65 -19.53 -2.07 27.43
N ASP A 66 -18.76 -1.97 26.36
CA ASP A 66 -18.15 -3.10 25.66
C ASP A 66 -16.67 -3.27 26.06
N GLU A 67 -16.39 -4.31 26.84
CA GLU A 67 -15.03 -4.65 27.29
C GLU A 67 -14.10 -4.99 26.10
N SER A 68 -14.65 -5.58 25.03
CA SER A 68 -13.88 -5.96 23.84
C SER A 68 -13.35 -4.73 23.11
N ALA A 69 -14.18 -3.69 22.99
CA ALA A 69 -13.84 -2.40 22.41
C ALA A 69 -12.69 -1.71 23.16
N LEU A 70 -12.77 -1.72 24.50
CA LEU A 70 -11.74 -1.12 25.35
C LEU A 70 -10.39 -1.83 25.19
N ARG A 71 -10.39 -3.17 25.11
CA ARG A 71 -9.18 -3.97 24.88
C ARG A 71 -8.52 -3.63 23.53
N THR A 72 -9.30 -3.47 22.46
CA THR A 72 -8.79 -3.07 21.14
C THR A 72 -8.14 -1.68 21.16
N HIS A 73 -8.71 -0.72 21.88
CA HIS A 73 -8.11 0.62 21.99
C HIS A 73 -6.79 0.63 22.77
N ILE A 74 -6.70 -0.16 23.84
CA ILE A 74 -5.46 -0.35 24.58
C ILE A 74 -4.40 -0.99 23.67
N GLN A 75 -4.76 -2.04 22.92
CA GLN A 75 -3.85 -2.69 21.98
C GLN A 75 -3.35 -1.73 20.89
N THR A 76 -4.22 -0.87 20.37
CA THR A 76 -3.87 0.16 19.39
C THR A 76 -2.86 1.15 19.98
N ALA A 77 -3.07 1.60 21.22
CA ALA A 77 -2.15 2.51 21.89
C ALA A 77 -0.77 1.88 22.12
N PHE A 78 -0.70 0.60 22.49
CA PHE A 78 0.56 -0.15 22.58
C PHE A 78 1.27 -0.26 21.23
N THR A 79 0.53 -0.61 20.18
CA THR A 79 1.09 -0.81 18.84
C THR A 79 1.69 0.49 18.28
N LEU A 80 0.94 1.60 18.33
CA LEU A 80 1.43 2.89 17.85
C LEU A 80 2.59 3.44 18.70
N THR A 81 2.58 3.19 20.01
CA THR A 81 3.72 3.52 20.87
C THR A 81 4.96 2.70 20.49
N SER A 82 4.79 1.40 20.26
CA SER A 82 5.86 0.50 19.84
C SER A 82 6.49 0.95 18.52
N LEU A 83 5.67 1.23 17.50
CA LEU A 83 6.14 1.68 16.20
C LEU A 83 6.91 3.00 16.30
N GLY A 84 6.38 3.99 17.04
CA GLY A 84 7.07 5.26 17.22
C GLY A 84 8.39 5.13 18.00
N LEU A 85 8.45 4.22 18.98
CA LEU A 85 9.66 3.93 19.73
C LEU A 85 10.71 3.28 18.82
N GLU A 86 10.31 2.28 18.04
CA GLU A 86 11.17 1.58 17.07
C GLU A 86 11.74 2.56 16.04
N TYR A 87 10.92 3.47 15.52
CA TYR A 87 11.37 4.54 14.63
C TYR A 87 12.39 5.47 15.31
N GLY A 88 12.11 5.91 16.54
CA GLY A 88 13.01 6.79 17.29
C GLY A 88 14.33 6.12 17.67
N SER A 89 14.29 4.83 18.03
CA SER A 89 15.47 4.05 18.38
C SER A 89 16.26 3.61 17.15
N LYS A 90 15.58 3.39 16.01
CA LYS A 90 16.07 2.70 14.81
C LYS A 90 16.37 1.21 15.07
N GLY A 91 15.51 0.56 15.85
CA GLY A 91 15.65 -0.86 16.19
C GLY A 91 16.69 -1.17 17.29
N ASP A 92 17.43 -0.18 17.79
CA ASP A 92 18.40 -0.35 18.87
C ASP A 92 17.70 -0.42 20.25
N LEU A 93 17.73 -1.58 20.90
CA LEU A 93 17.07 -1.81 22.20
C LEU A 93 17.71 -1.01 23.34
N ASP A 94 19.03 -0.85 23.37
CA ASP A 94 19.71 -0.05 24.40
C ASP A 94 19.31 1.42 24.29
N LYS A 95 19.22 1.92 23.06
CA LYS A 95 18.72 3.27 22.79
C LYS A 95 17.23 3.39 23.11
N ALA A 96 16.43 2.35 22.84
CA ALA A 96 15.01 2.33 23.16
C ALA A 96 14.78 2.47 24.67
N VAL A 97 15.50 1.72 25.51
CA VAL A 97 15.47 1.84 26.97
C VAL A 97 15.79 3.27 27.41
N ARG A 98 16.90 3.84 26.91
CA ARG A 98 17.26 5.24 27.20
C ARG A 98 16.18 6.24 26.77
N LEU A 99 15.53 5.99 25.63
CA LEU A 99 14.47 6.85 25.10
C LEU A 99 13.19 6.78 25.94
N LEU A 100 12.81 5.60 26.43
CA LEU A 100 11.68 5.41 27.34
C LEU A 100 11.87 6.17 28.65
N CYS A 101 13.07 6.11 29.25
CA CYS A 101 13.37 6.83 30.49
C CYS A 101 13.39 8.36 30.32
N LYS A 102 13.66 8.86 29.11
CA LYS A 102 13.88 10.30 28.86
C LYS A 102 12.71 11.01 28.19
N ASN A 103 11.79 10.28 27.56
CA ASN A 103 10.73 10.87 26.74
C ASN A 103 9.33 10.48 27.22
N ARG A 104 8.35 11.33 26.89
CA ARG A 104 6.94 11.04 27.14
C ARG A 104 6.43 10.02 26.11
N VAL A 105 5.79 8.96 26.58
CA VAL A 105 5.16 7.89 25.78
C VAL A 105 4.25 8.44 24.67
N VAL A 106 3.50 9.51 24.97
CA VAL A 106 2.63 10.24 24.02
C VAL A 106 3.36 10.60 22.72
N LYS A 107 4.66 10.94 22.78
CA LYS A 107 5.43 11.33 21.59
C LYS A 107 5.58 10.15 20.63
N PHE A 108 5.87 8.95 21.13
CA PHE A 108 6.00 7.76 20.29
C PHE A 108 4.66 7.38 19.68
N PHE A 109 3.60 7.42 20.49
CA PHE A 109 2.23 7.22 19.99
C PHE A 109 1.91 8.17 18.82
N GLN A 110 2.22 9.48 18.95
CA GLN A 110 1.98 10.46 17.89
C GLN A 110 2.79 10.17 16.62
N ILE A 111 4.06 9.76 16.75
CA ILE A 111 4.91 9.39 15.61
C ILE A 111 4.32 8.17 14.89
N GLY A 112 4.04 7.08 15.63
CA GLY A 112 3.43 5.88 15.06
C GLY A 112 2.12 6.19 14.35
N ASN A 113 1.23 6.95 15.00
CA ASN A 113 -0.05 7.36 14.40
C ASN A 113 0.13 8.16 13.11
N THR A 114 1.11 9.07 13.08
CA THR A 114 1.39 9.88 11.90
C THR A 114 1.91 9.04 10.74
N LEU A 115 2.80 8.07 11.00
CA LEU A 115 3.28 7.15 9.97
C LEU A 115 2.13 6.35 9.37
N THR A 116 1.27 5.78 10.21
CA THR A 116 0.10 5.03 9.78
C THR A 116 -0.88 5.88 8.97
N GLU A 117 -1.29 7.06 9.45
CA GLU A 117 -2.26 7.91 8.73
C GLU A 117 -1.73 8.32 7.34
N LYS A 118 -0.43 8.61 7.19
CA LYS A 118 0.15 8.91 5.87
C LYS A 118 -0.01 7.77 4.87
N LEU A 119 0.21 6.52 5.29
CA LEU A 119 0.04 5.36 4.42
C LEU A 119 -1.44 5.18 4.04
N LEU A 120 -2.34 5.38 5.01
CA LEU A 120 -3.78 5.25 4.78
C LEU A 120 -4.33 6.33 3.85
N ASP A 121 -3.85 7.57 3.98
CA ASP A 121 -4.24 8.67 3.10
C ASP A 121 -3.73 8.45 1.67
N ARG A 122 -2.50 7.94 1.51
CA ARG A 122 -1.98 7.52 0.19
C ARG A 122 -2.78 6.39 -0.42
N ALA A 123 -3.11 5.36 0.36
CA ALA A 123 -3.94 4.25 -0.12
C ALA A 123 -5.34 4.71 -0.55
N GLN A 124 -5.95 5.62 0.20
CA GLN A 124 -7.24 6.24 -0.18
C GLN A 124 -7.09 7.01 -1.50
N HIS A 125 -6.06 7.86 -1.60
CA HIS A 125 -5.81 8.66 -2.79
C HIS A 125 -5.62 7.77 -4.04
N LEU A 126 -4.91 6.65 -3.91
CA LEU A 126 -4.76 5.67 -4.98
C LEU A 126 -6.08 5.00 -5.37
N LEU A 127 -6.96 4.71 -4.43
CA LEU A 127 -8.28 4.16 -4.76
C LEU A 127 -9.19 5.19 -5.45
N ASP A 128 -9.07 6.46 -5.06
CA ASP A 128 -9.88 7.54 -5.63
C ASP A 128 -9.42 7.95 -7.04
N ASN A 129 -8.12 7.79 -7.34
CA ASN A 129 -7.50 8.31 -8.58
C ASN A 129 -6.80 7.24 -9.44
N GLY A 130 -6.76 5.98 -9.00
CA GLY A 130 -6.03 4.89 -9.66
C GLY A 130 -6.80 4.24 -10.82
N ALA A 131 -7.70 4.99 -11.46
CA ALA A 131 -8.49 4.53 -12.60
C ALA A 131 -8.56 5.62 -13.66
N ILE A 132 -8.46 5.22 -14.92
CA ILE A 132 -8.74 6.09 -16.06
C ILE A 132 -10.23 5.99 -16.35
N LEU A 133 -10.91 7.14 -16.33
CA LEU A 133 -12.33 7.23 -16.62
C LEU A 133 -12.56 7.36 -18.13
N PRO A 134 -13.66 6.79 -18.65
CA PRO A 134 -14.06 7.03 -20.04
C PRO A 134 -14.32 8.52 -20.27
N PRO A 135 -14.08 9.03 -21.49
CA PRO A 135 -14.37 10.42 -21.83
C PRO A 135 -15.84 10.74 -21.60
N THR A 136 -16.10 11.95 -21.14
CA THR A 136 -17.47 12.47 -20.96
C THR A 136 -18.11 12.79 -22.32
N SER A 137 -19.45 12.83 -22.39
CA SER A 137 -20.17 13.09 -23.65
C SER A 137 -19.83 14.43 -24.33
N ASP A 138 -19.33 15.41 -23.58
CA ASP A 138 -18.82 16.67 -24.13
C ASP A 138 -17.39 16.53 -24.71
N GLU A 139 -16.55 15.67 -24.13
CA GLU A 139 -15.21 15.33 -24.65
C GLU A 139 -15.30 14.44 -25.89
N GLU A 140 -16.25 13.50 -25.91
CA GLU A 140 -16.56 12.64 -27.07
C GLU A 140 -16.88 13.45 -28.33
N ARG A 141 -17.67 14.51 -28.17
CA ARG A 141 -18.02 15.44 -29.27
C ARG A 141 -16.82 16.20 -29.82
N MET A 142 -15.81 16.49 -28.98
CA MET A 142 -14.58 17.15 -29.42
C MET A 142 -13.60 16.18 -30.09
N LEU A 143 -13.59 14.92 -29.66
CA LEU A 143 -12.72 13.87 -30.21
C LEU A 143 -13.28 13.24 -31.51
N GLY A 144 -14.54 13.51 -31.86
CA GLY A 144 -15.16 12.98 -33.09
C GLY A 144 -15.49 11.48 -33.01
N THR A 145 -15.58 10.95 -31.79
CA THR A 145 -15.75 9.53 -31.46
C THR A 145 -17.01 9.36 -30.62
N ASN A 146 -17.90 8.42 -31.00
CA ASN A 146 -19.10 8.10 -30.20
C ASN A 146 -18.86 6.79 -29.43
N TYR A 147 -18.55 6.87 -28.14
CA TYR A 147 -18.43 5.70 -27.25
C TYR A 147 -19.76 5.37 -26.52
N THR A 148 -20.81 6.20 -26.73
CA THR A 148 -22.10 6.19 -26.02
C THR A 148 -22.96 4.92 -26.07
N ASP A 149 -22.59 3.90 -26.84
CA ASP A 149 -23.40 2.68 -26.99
C ASP A 149 -22.88 1.45 -26.21
N MET A 150 -21.71 1.54 -25.56
CA MET A 150 -21.21 0.46 -24.70
C MET A 150 -20.94 0.97 -23.29
N GLU A 151 -21.32 0.18 -22.28
CA GLU A 151 -20.94 0.37 -20.88
C GLU A 151 -19.40 0.32 -20.77
N THR A 152 -18.75 1.42 -21.09
CA THR A 152 -17.29 1.48 -21.18
C THR A 152 -16.77 1.57 -19.75
N GLU A 153 -16.30 0.44 -19.24
CA GLU A 153 -15.78 0.35 -17.88
C GLU A 153 -14.48 1.15 -17.73
N SER A 154 -14.28 1.75 -16.56
CA SER A 154 -13.02 2.41 -16.19
C SER A 154 -11.83 1.44 -16.29
N ILE A 155 -10.68 1.92 -16.77
CA ILE A 155 -9.45 1.13 -16.80
C ILE A 155 -8.75 1.26 -15.45
N GLN A 156 -8.71 0.19 -14.67
CA GLN A 156 -8.02 0.15 -13.39
C GLN A 156 -6.50 0.06 -13.62
N ILE A 157 -5.74 0.94 -12.96
CA ILE A 157 -4.27 1.00 -13.13
C ILE A 157 -3.57 -0.04 -12.25
N TYR A 158 -4.18 -0.44 -11.14
CA TYR A 158 -3.69 -1.49 -10.26
C TYR A 158 -4.29 -2.86 -10.60
N THR A 159 -3.60 -3.92 -10.21
CA THR A 159 -4.10 -5.30 -10.31
C THR A 159 -5.16 -5.59 -9.25
N GLN A 160 -5.90 -6.70 -9.40
CA GLN A 160 -6.87 -7.14 -8.40
C GLN A 160 -6.24 -7.37 -7.02
N THR A 161 -5.04 -7.97 -6.97
CA THR A 161 -4.31 -8.18 -5.70
C THR A 161 -3.94 -6.86 -5.03
N GLU A 162 -3.56 -5.85 -5.81
CA GLU A 162 -3.23 -4.53 -5.29
C GLU A 162 -4.47 -3.76 -4.85
N LEU A 163 -5.60 -3.91 -5.55
CA LEU A 163 -6.90 -3.41 -5.11
C LEU A 163 -7.29 -3.99 -3.74
N GLU A 164 -7.12 -5.30 -3.56
CA GLU A 164 -7.36 -5.97 -2.28
C GLU A 164 -6.41 -5.48 -1.20
N PHE A 165 -5.13 -5.28 -1.51
CA PHE A 165 -4.16 -4.68 -0.61
C PHE A 165 -4.56 -3.26 -0.17
N LEU A 166 -4.92 -2.38 -1.09
CA LEU A 166 -5.35 -1.01 -0.80
C LEU A 166 -6.64 -1.00 0.05
N LYS A 167 -7.61 -1.85 -0.30
CA LYS A 167 -8.84 -2.04 0.48
C LYS A 167 -8.56 -2.60 1.87
N ALA A 168 -7.60 -3.51 2.03
CA ALA A 168 -7.19 -4.03 3.33
C ALA A 168 -6.59 -2.93 4.22
N LEU A 169 -5.76 -2.04 3.66
CA LEU A 169 -5.24 -0.87 4.38
C LEU A 169 -6.38 0.06 4.84
N LEU A 170 -7.36 0.36 3.97
CA LEU A 170 -8.52 1.15 4.37
C LEU A 170 -9.46 0.42 5.32
N THR A 171 -9.53 -0.91 5.24
CA THR A 171 -10.29 -1.72 6.20
C THR A 171 -9.65 -1.61 7.58
N TYR A 172 -8.31 -1.56 7.67
CA TYR A 172 -7.63 -1.21 8.91
C TYR A 172 -8.00 0.21 9.39
N ARG A 173 -8.13 1.20 8.49
CA ARG A 173 -8.66 2.55 8.80
C ARG A 173 -10.09 2.52 9.35
N THR A 174 -10.98 1.71 8.78
CA THR A 174 -12.37 1.56 9.26
C THR A 174 -12.45 0.73 10.53
N THR A 175 -11.63 -0.31 10.74
CA THR A 175 -11.54 -0.99 12.04
C THR A 175 -11.03 -0.03 13.13
N ILE A 176 -10.10 0.87 12.79
CA ILE A 176 -9.70 1.95 13.68
C ILE A 176 -10.89 2.91 13.93
N ARG A 177 -11.57 3.44 12.89
CA ARG A 177 -12.58 4.52 13.02
C ARG A 177 -13.99 4.05 13.43
N THR A 178 -14.50 2.98 12.82
CA THR A 178 -15.81 2.34 13.04
C THR A 178 -15.69 1.07 13.87
N LEU A 179 -15.78 1.18 15.19
CA LEU A 179 -16.18 0.04 16.01
C LEU A 179 -17.65 -0.31 15.73
N GLN A 180 -17.85 -1.47 15.10
CA GLN A 180 -18.98 -2.41 15.10
C GLN A 180 -18.71 -3.35 13.90
N VAL A 181 -18.67 -4.68 13.98
CA VAL A 181 -19.71 -5.63 14.39
C VAL A 181 -19.03 -6.99 14.65
N THR A 182 -19.39 -7.65 15.77
CA THR A 182 -19.25 -9.09 16.08
C THR A 182 -17.97 -9.81 15.63
N ILE A 183 -16.95 -9.83 16.48
CA ILE A 183 -15.88 -10.84 16.37
C ILE A 183 -16.42 -12.13 16.98
N ARG A 184 -16.87 -13.05 16.13
CA ARG A 184 -16.81 -14.47 16.48
C ARG A 184 -15.33 -14.82 16.64
N GLU A 185 -15.04 -15.60 17.67
CA GLU A 185 -13.73 -16.13 18.03
C GLU A 185 -13.05 -16.86 16.86
N ALA A 186 -12.41 -16.11 15.96
CA ALA A 186 -11.39 -16.57 15.02
C ALA A 186 -10.77 -15.32 14.37
N ASP A 187 -9.44 -15.25 14.42
CA ASP A 187 -8.60 -14.26 13.74
C ASP A 187 -8.82 -12.80 14.17
N PHE A 188 -8.21 -12.42 15.29
CA PHE A 188 -7.81 -11.04 15.49
C PHE A 188 -6.99 -10.61 14.26
N PRO A 189 -7.40 -9.61 13.47
CA PRO A 189 -6.52 -9.04 12.47
C PRO A 189 -5.29 -8.55 13.22
N ARG A 190 -4.17 -9.24 13.03
CA ARG A 190 -2.92 -8.93 13.70
C ARG A 190 -2.66 -7.45 13.49
N ALA A 191 -2.59 -6.69 14.57
CA ALA A 191 -2.27 -5.27 14.49
C ALA A 191 -0.84 -5.14 13.97
N PHE A 192 -0.70 -4.99 12.66
CA PHE A 192 0.24 -4.11 12.00
C PHE A 192 0.68 -2.96 12.96
N ILE A 193 1.96 -2.68 13.28
CA ILE A 193 3.15 -2.71 12.42
C ILE A 193 4.48 -2.63 13.21
N HIS A 194 5.48 -3.43 12.85
CA HIS A 194 6.91 -3.12 13.05
C HIS A 194 7.41 -2.15 11.99
N LEU A 195 8.43 -1.33 12.24
CA LEU A 195 8.89 -0.35 11.24
C LEU A 195 9.16 -0.96 9.84
N ALA A 196 9.69 -2.20 9.77
CA ALA A 196 9.93 -2.91 8.52
C ALA A 196 8.65 -3.18 7.68
N GLU A 197 7.51 -3.39 8.34
CA GLU A 197 6.21 -3.56 7.68
C GLU A 197 5.69 -2.21 7.14
N VAL A 198 5.88 -1.09 7.86
CA VAL A 198 5.60 0.28 7.33
C VAL A 198 6.44 0.51 6.07
N ASP A 199 7.73 0.20 6.10
CA ASP A 199 8.63 0.42 4.97
C ASP A 199 8.28 -0.46 3.76
N THR A 200 7.68 -1.63 4.00
CA THR A 200 7.21 -2.51 2.92
C THR A 200 5.93 -1.98 2.29
N ILE A 201 4.96 -1.54 3.11
CA ILE A 201 3.75 -0.88 2.63
C ILE A 201 4.10 0.39 1.86
N ASP A 202 4.99 1.22 2.39
CA ASP A 202 5.45 2.45 1.75
C ASP A 202 6.01 2.21 0.34
N ARG A 203 6.87 1.19 0.19
CA ARG A 203 7.42 0.77 -1.10
C ARG A 203 6.35 0.25 -2.07
N GLN A 204 5.39 -0.55 -1.57
CA GLN A 204 4.29 -1.04 -2.41
C GLN A 204 3.40 0.10 -2.90
N LEU A 205 3.04 1.04 -2.03
CA LEU A 205 2.28 2.23 -2.41
C LEU A 205 3.06 3.08 -3.42
N ALA A 206 4.36 3.30 -3.20
CA ALA A 206 5.21 4.05 -4.14
C ALA A 206 5.29 3.37 -5.53
N CYS A 207 5.30 2.03 -5.57
CA CYS A 207 5.26 1.28 -6.82
C CYS A 207 3.96 1.53 -7.59
N ILE A 208 2.80 1.47 -6.92
CA ILE A 208 1.49 1.75 -7.53
C ILE A 208 1.42 3.23 -7.97
N GLU A 209 1.88 4.17 -7.14
CA GLU A 209 1.93 5.60 -7.47
C GLU A 209 2.79 5.85 -8.72
N ASN A 210 3.99 5.28 -8.80
CA ASN A 210 4.85 5.43 -9.97
C ASN A 210 4.20 4.84 -11.23
N ARG A 211 3.43 3.75 -11.10
CA ARG A 211 2.65 3.22 -12.22
C ARG A 211 1.56 4.17 -12.68
N CYS A 212 0.81 4.78 -11.76
CA CYS A 212 -0.16 5.81 -12.10
C CYS A 212 0.51 6.95 -12.87
N HIS A 213 1.64 7.48 -12.38
CA HIS A 213 2.38 8.53 -13.08
C HIS A 213 2.86 8.10 -14.47
N TYR A 214 3.40 6.88 -14.60
CA TYR A 214 3.81 6.31 -15.88
C TYR A 214 2.64 6.27 -16.87
N VAL A 215 1.49 5.72 -16.47
CA VAL A 215 0.31 5.59 -17.32
C VAL A 215 -0.26 6.96 -17.71
N HIS A 216 -0.23 7.94 -16.80
CA HIS A 216 -0.62 9.33 -17.09
C HIS A 216 0.38 10.09 -17.97
N ALA A 217 1.62 9.62 -18.08
CA ALA A 217 2.61 10.19 -18.99
C ALA A 217 2.50 9.64 -20.42
N LEU A 218 1.78 8.55 -20.64
CA LEU A 218 1.53 7.99 -21.98
C LEU A 218 0.41 8.75 -22.70
N PRO A 219 0.40 8.79 -24.05
CA PRO A 219 -0.73 9.32 -24.80
C PRO A 219 -1.98 8.48 -24.50
N GLN A 220 -3.00 9.11 -23.92
CA GLN A 220 -4.23 8.41 -23.48
C GLN A 220 -5.33 8.41 -24.55
N GLU A 221 -5.00 8.83 -25.77
CA GLU A 221 -5.91 8.82 -26.90
C GLU A 221 -6.26 7.38 -27.28
N ASN A 222 -7.52 7.14 -27.61
CA ASN A 222 -8.01 5.86 -28.15
C ASN A 222 -7.91 4.64 -27.21
N LEU A 223 -7.57 4.80 -25.92
CA LEU A 223 -7.49 3.67 -24.97
C LEU A 223 -8.81 2.89 -24.84
N PHE A 224 -9.94 3.58 -24.96
CA PHE A 224 -11.28 2.99 -24.87
C PHE A 224 -11.81 2.43 -26.20
N SER A 225 -11.10 2.67 -27.31
CA SER A 225 -11.40 2.06 -28.62
C SER A 225 -10.60 0.79 -28.91
N LEU A 226 -9.75 0.34 -27.99
CA LEU A 226 -8.96 -0.87 -28.16
C LEU A 226 -9.87 -2.10 -28.20
N ASP A 227 -9.53 -3.06 -29.08
CA ASP A 227 -10.25 -4.33 -29.22
C ASP A 227 -9.29 -5.52 -28.99
N PRO A 228 -9.47 -6.31 -27.93
CA PRO A 228 -10.51 -6.18 -26.92
C PRO A 228 -10.24 -5.04 -25.91
N PRO A 229 -11.29 -4.53 -25.22
CA PRO A 229 -11.14 -3.45 -24.25
C PRO A 229 -10.19 -3.79 -23.09
N LEU A 230 -9.39 -2.83 -22.65
CA LEU A 230 -8.39 -3.07 -21.59
C LEU A 230 -8.97 -3.54 -20.25
N SER A 231 -10.22 -3.17 -19.94
CA SER A 231 -10.90 -3.52 -18.68
C SER A 231 -11.10 -5.02 -18.47
N ILE A 232 -11.13 -5.82 -19.55
CA ILE A 232 -11.37 -7.28 -19.44
C ILE A 232 -10.12 -8.04 -18.94
N PHE A 233 -8.94 -7.42 -19.02
CA PHE A 233 -7.69 -8.09 -18.69
C PHE A 233 -7.40 -8.02 -17.19
N PRO A 234 -6.86 -9.09 -16.58
CA PRO A 234 -6.45 -9.07 -15.17
C PRO A 234 -5.36 -8.04 -14.85
N ASN A 235 -4.53 -7.70 -15.85
CA ASN A 235 -3.48 -6.69 -15.75
C ASN A 235 -3.55 -5.75 -16.97
N PRO A 236 -4.46 -4.75 -16.96
CA PRO A 236 -4.67 -3.87 -18.10
C PRO A 236 -3.41 -3.11 -18.51
N ILE A 237 -2.60 -2.69 -17.54
CA ILE A 237 -1.41 -1.87 -17.78
C ILE A 237 -0.27 -2.67 -18.41
N GLU A 238 -0.19 -3.97 -18.11
CA GLU A 238 0.74 -4.86 -18.81
C GLU A 238 0.36 -5.02 -20.28
N GLN A 239 -0.94 -5.21 -20.57
CA GLN A 239 -1.42 -5.31 -21.96
C GLN A 239 -1.20 -4.01 -22.74
N LEU A 240 -1.53 -2.87 -22.13
CA LEU A 240 -1.22 -1.54 -22.67
C LEU A 240 0.26 -1.39 -22.99
N THR A 241 1.13 -1.76 -22.05
CA THR A 241 2.58 -1.61 -22.18
C THR A 241 3.16 -2.55 -23.24
N LEU A 242 2.67 -3.79 -23.32
CA LEU A 242 3.06 -4.72 -24.38
C LEU A 242 2.61 -4.23 -25.75
N GLY A 243 1.37 -3.75 -25.89
CA GLY A 243 0.89 -3.15 -27.14
C GLY A 243 1.80 -2.00 -27.60
N LEU A 244 2.15 -1.11 -26.68
CA LEU A 244 3.10 -0.02 -26.96
C LEU A 244 4.46 -0.53 -27.43
N ILE A 245 5.05 -1.48 -26.70
CA ILE A 245 6.36 -2.07 -27.03
C ILE A 245 6.34 -2.70 -28.43
N VAL A 246 5.31 -3.49 -28.72
CA VAL A 246 5.15 -4.23 -29.97
C VAL A 246 5.03 -3.27 -31.15
N ASN A 247 4.14 -2.28 -31.05
CA ASN A 247 3.94 -1.30 -32.13
C ASN A 247 5.15 -0.39 -32.34
N LEU A 248 5.85 -0.03 -31.27
CA LEU A 248 7.11 0.72 -31.37
C LEU A 248 8.19 -0.10 -32.10
N LEU A 249 8.22 -1.41 -31.90
CA LEU A 249 9.21 -2.27 -32.54
C LEU A 249 8.89 -2.52 -34.01
N LEU A 250 7.67 -2.97 -34.30
CA LEU A 250 7.27 -3.41 -35.64
C LEU A 250 6.96 -2.23 -36.57
N TYR A 251 6.30 -1.20 -36.05
CA TYR A 251 5.74 -0.12 -36.88
C TYR A 251 6.35 1.25 -36.59
N ARG A 252 7.15 1.40 -35.52
CA ARG A 252 7.72 2.68 -35.07
C ARG A 252 6.66 3.73 -34.74
N GLN A 253 5.51 3.27 -34.25
CA GLN A 253 4.36 4.10 -33.91
C GLN A 253 4.01 3.96 -32.43
N ILE A 254 3.45 5.02 -31.87
CA ILE A 254 2.87 5.00 -30.53
C ILE A 254 1.41 4.57 -30.70
N ASP A 255 1.18 3.26 -30.56
CA ASP A 255 -0.12 2.62 -30.61
C ASP A 255 -0.17 1.51 -29.56
N PHE A 256 -1.36 1.19 -29.06
CA PHE A 256 -1.60 0.24 -27.99
C PHE A 256 -2.37 -1.00 -28.47
N GLN A 257 -2.88 -0.99 -29.70
CA GLN A 257 -3.60 -2.13 -30.26
C GLN A 257 -2.66 -3.33 -30.40
N LEU A 258 -3.06 -4.49 -29.85
CA LEU A 258 -2.28 -5.70 -29.89
C LEU A 258 -3.15 -6.89 -30.31
N ASP A 259 -3.11 -7.23 -31.59
CA ASP A 259 -3.73 -8.45 -32.12
C ASP A 259 -2.76 -9.65 -32.07
N ALA A 260 -3.32 -10.85 -32.26
CA ALA A 260 -2.58 -12.11 -32.15
C ALA A 260 -1.49 -12.27 -33.21
N ASP A 261 -1.75 -11.82 -34.44
CA ASP A 261 -0.79 -11.96 -35.55
C ASP A 261 0.41 -11.03 -35.31
N THR A 262 0.16 -9.77 -34.95
CA THR A 262 1.20 -8.79 -34.59
C THR A 262 2.03 -9.27 -33.39
N ARG A 263 1.40 -9.92 -32.40
CA ARG A 263 2.12 -10.47 -31.24
C ARG A 263 3.06 -11.61 -31.63
N GLN A 264 2.65 -12.47 -32.56
CA GLN A 264 3.49 -13.55 -33.08
C GLN A 264 4.70 -13.00 -33.84
N ASP A 265 4.48 -12.03 -34.73
CA ASP A 265 5.56 -11.36 -35.48
C ASP A 265 6.58 -10.71 -34.55
N PHE A 266 6.10 -10.05 -33.49
CA PHE A 266 6.95 -9.51 -32.43
C PHE A 266 7.77 -10.61 -31.77
N HIS A 267 7.18 -11.76 -31.46
CA HIS A 267 7.89 -12.84 -30.77
C HIS A 267 9.05 -13.38 -31.61
N GLU A 268 8.80 -13.70 -32.88
CA GLU A 268 9.80 -14.22 -33.82
C GLU A 268 10.98 -13.24 -34.01
N LEU A 269 10.69 -11.95 -33.96
CA LEU A 269 11.69 -10.90 -34.10
C LEU A 269 12.44 -10.61 -32.79
N ALA A 270 11.75 -10.63 -31.65
CA ALA A 270 12.28 -10.16 -30.39
C ALA A 270 12.97 -11.23 -29.54
N TYR A 271 12.55 -12.49 -29.66
CA TYR A 271 13.03 -13.59 -28.82
C TYR A 271 13.85 -14.61 -29.60
N ILE A 272 14.73 -15.31 -28.89
CA ILE A 272 15.46 -16.50 -29.33
C ILE A 272 15.45 -17.46 -28.15
N ASP A 273 14.92 -18.67 -28.34
CA ASP A 273 14.80 -19.68 -27.27
C ASP A 273 14.11 -19.16 -25.99
N GLY A 274 13.07 -18.34 -26.14
CA GLY A 274 12.30 -17.74 -25.03
C GLY A 274 12.99 -16.54 -24.36
N GLU A 275 14.22 -16.22 -24.73
CA GLU A 275 14.98 -15.09 -24.19
C GLU A 275 14.94 -13.89 -25.14
N ILE A 276 14.69 -12.70 -24.61
CA ILE A 276 14.67 -11.49 -25.42
C ILE A 276 16.09 -11.13 -25.90
N ARG A 277 16.20 -10.75 -27.17
CA ARG A 277 17.47 -10.31 -27.77
C ARG A 277 18.06 -9.12 -26.99
N PRO A 278 19.29 -9.22 -26.46
CA PRO A 278 19.85 -8.21 -25.55
C PRO A 278 19.93 -6.80 -26.14
N SER A 279 20.31 -6.68 -27.42
CA SER A 279 20.42 -5.38 -28.09
C SER A 279 19.07 -4.71 -28.27
N LEU A 280 18.03 -5.48 -28.58
CA LEU A 280 16.67 -5.00 -28.73
C LEU A 280 16.10 -4.55 -27.38
N ARG A 281 16.26 -5.39 -26.36
CA ARG A 281 15.87 -5.07 -24.98
C ARG A 281 16.47 -3.73 -24.57
N GLN A 282 17.79 -3.55 -24.74
CA GLN A 282 18.44 -2.29 -24.37
C GLN A 282 17.87 -1.09 -25.13
N GLN A 283 17.64 -1.22 -26.44
CA GLN A 283 17.04 -0.15 -27.24
C GLN A 283 15.65 0.28 -26.75
N LEU A 284 14.79 -0.67 -26.39
CA LEU A 284 13.46 -0.38 -25.87
C LEU A 284 13.51 0.28 -24.48
N LEU A 285 14.38 -0.22 -23.60
CA LEU A 285 14.59 0.35 -22.27
C LEU A 285 15.18 1.76 -22.31
N ASP A 286 16.13 2.01 -23.21
CA ASP A 286 16.68 3.35 -23.43
C ASP A 286 15.62 4.31 -23.99
N TRP A 287 14.76 3.81 -24.89
CA TRP A 287 13.68 4.59 -25.48
C TRP A 287 12.70 5.10 -24.42
N VAL A 288 12.17 4.23 -23.55
CA VAL A 288 11.19 4.64 -22.53
C VAL A 288 11.82 5.60 -21.52
N SER A 289 13.10 5.37 -21.16
CA SER A 289 13.84 6.26 -20.27
C SER A 289 13.95 7.67 -20.85
N GLN A 290 14.34 7.79 -22.13
CA GLN A 290 14.47 9.06 -22.84
C GLN A 290 13.11 9.73 -23.08
N TYR A 291 12.08 8.96 -23.42
CA TYR A 291 10.72 9.47 -23.62
C TYR A 291 10.20 10.17 -22.37
N LEU A 292 10.31 9.50 -21.21
CA LEU A 292 9.88 10.06 -19.94
C LEU A 292 10.78 11.21 -19.44
N GLU A 293 12.08 11.18 -19.78
CA GLU A 293 12.98 12.30 -19.51
C GLU A 293 12.58 13.56 -20.28
N GLN A 294 12.29 13.44 -21.57
CA GLN A 294 11.81 14.55 -22.40
C GLN A 294 10.45 15.08 -21.91
N GLY A 295 9.61 14.17 -21.40
CA GLY A 295 8.36 14.50 -20.71
C GLY A 295 8.54 15.11 -19.31
N HIS A 296 9.78 15.37 -18.86
CA HIS A 296 10.13 15.91 -17.54
C HIS A 296 9.56 15.10 -16.36
N GLN A 297 9.44 13.78 -16.52
CA GLN A 297 8.92 12.90 -15.48
C GLN A 297 9.97 12.68 -14.37
N PRO A 298 9.54 12.49 -13.10
CA PRO A 298 10.45 12.26 -11.99
C PRO A 298 11.32 11.01 -12.17
N ASP A 299 12.55 11.04 -11.64
CA ASP A 299 13.52 9.92 -11.71
C ASP A 299 12.95 8.58 -11.20
N ALA A 300 12.12 8.64 -10.16
CA ALA A 300 11.46 7.46 -9.59
C ALA A 300 10.50 6.80 -10.60
N VAL A 301 9.76 7.61 -11.38
CA VAL A 301 8.83 7.14 -12.42
C VAL A 301 9.62 6.56 -13.60
N ARG A 302 10.72 7.22 -13.99
CA ARG A 302 11.61 6.70 -15.06
C ARG A 302 12.23 5.36 -14.68
N THR A 303 12.76 5.26 -13.47
CA THR A 303 13.34 4.02 -12.94
C THR A 303 12.30 2.91 -12.86
N TYR A 304 11.09 3.24 -12.38
CA TYR A 304 9.96 2.31 -12.36
C TYR A 304 9.62 1.83 -13.78
N ALA A 305 9.43 2.73 -14.73
CA ALA A 305 9.01 2.38 -16.09
C ALA A 305 10.02 1.49 -16.81
N VAL A 306 11.32 1.77 -16.67
CA VAL A 306 12.38 0.92 -17.22
C VAL A 306 12.33 -0.48 -16.62
N SER A 307 12.19 -0.60 -15.29
CA SER A 307 12.04 -1.91 -14.63
C SER A 307 10.77 -2.63 -15.09
N TYR A 308 9.66 -1.90 -15.19
CA TYR A 308 8.37 -2.46 -15.57
C TYR A 308 8.37 -2.98 -17.01
N TRP A 309 8.95 -2.22 -17.95
CA TRP A 309 9.13 -2.68 -19.33
C TRP A 309 10.00 -3.92 -19.41
N ASP A 310 11.09 -3.98 -18.65
CA ASP A 310 11.94 -5.16 -18.57
C ASP A 310 11.17 -6.39 -18.07
N ASP A 311 10.38 -6.23 -17.02
CA ASP A 311 9.55 -7.29 -16.46
C ASP A 311 8.50 -7.78 -17.48
N CYS A 312 7.79 -6.87 -18.15
CA CYS A 312 6.84 -7.21 -19.21
C CYS A 312 7.49 -8.04 -20.33
N LEU A 313 8.67 -7.63 -20.79
CA LEU A 313 9.42 -8.34 -21.84
C LEU A 313 9.85 -9.75 -21.37
N ARG A 314 10.33 -9.89 -20.14
CA ARG A 314 10.72 -11.21 -19.61
C ARG A 314 9.52 -12.14 -19.45
N THR A 315 8.42 -11.64 -18.88
CA THR A 315 7.19 -12.41 -18.71
C THR A 315 6.64 -12.87 -20.06
N GLU A 316 6.71 -12.01 -21.07
CA GLU A 316 6.25 -12.35 -22.42
C GLU A 316 7.06 -13.47 -23.07
N GLY A 317 8.39 -13.47 -22.93
CA GLY A 317 9.24 -14.57 -23.41
C GLY A 317 8.96 -15.91 -22.73
N GLN A 318 8.60 -15.89 -21.44
CA GLN A 318 8.31 -17.09 -20.66
C GLN A 318 6.98 -17.77 -21.02
N ARG A 319 5.96 -16.99 -21.40
CA ARG A 319 4.61 -17.53 -21.70
C ARG A 319 4.61 -18.59 -22.80
N ILE A 320 5.44 -18.42 -23.83
CA ILE A 320 5.53 -19.33 -24.98
C ILE A 320 6.42 -20.55 -24.68
N SER A 321 7.32 -20.47 -23.70
CA SER A 321 8.12 -21.64 -23.26
C SER A 321 7.29 -22.64 -22.44
N SER A 322 6.08 -22.26 -22.03
CA SER A 322 5.15 -23.06 -21.22
C SER A 322 3.94 -23.60 -22.01
N GLU A 323 3.81 -23.26 -23.29
CA GLU A 323 2.85 -23.85 -24.24
C GLU A 323 3.53 -24.89 -25.13
#